data_AF-A0A1M6XCA3-F1
#
_entry.id   AF-A0A1M6XCA3-F1
#
_cell.length_a   1.000
_cell.length_b   1.000
_cell.length_c   1.000
_cell.angle_alpha   90.00
_cell.angle_beta   90.00
_cell.angle_gamma   90.00
#
_symmetry.space_group_name_H-M   'P 1'
#
loop_
_entity.id
_entity.type
_entity.pdbx_description
1 polymer ?
#
loop_
_entity_poly.entity_id
_entity_poly.type
_entity_poly.pdbx_seq_one_letter_code
_entity_poly.pdbx_strand_id
1 'polypeptide(L)'
;MKMADKSSKMAMTMCCASLCILLILTGAAPGFCSKQMVKDLNLVPGDLNNDGAVCMDDAVLSLQLLTGLSSDAQNALNGDVDGDGRISAVETAFILQSAAGLRGVRTPIYAVVDTGQESCYDDDGFVISCPSPGQDFYGQDSQYDGLQPSYQDNGDGTVTDLNTGLMWAQSPDLNKDGTIDANDKLSYAQAAAQADSLSLAGYNDWRLPTIKELYSLIDFRGIDPSGYEGSGASGLIPFIDTDYFEFGYGDVNAGERIIDAQFASSTLYVSVTGPNSAQTLFGVNFADGRIKGYGLSIAGSDKTFYVLYVRGDAYGENGFQDNGDGTVTDNATGLMWSRDDSGSAYNWEEALAWVQEKNAQTYLGYSDWRLPNVKELQSIVDYTRSPDATNSAAIDPVFNAAQITNEAGDADYACYWSGSTHANWTLRPGASAAYVAFGRAMGYMDGWIDVHGAGAQRSDPKAGDPDDYPLGHGPQGDAVRIYNFVRLVRDAQ
;
A
#
# COMPACT_ATOMS: atom_id res chain seq x y z
N MET A 1 40.69 6.82 -36.35
CA MET A 1 40.17 5.45 -36.16
C MET A 1 41.19 4.54 -35.45
N LYS A 2 41.67 4.94 -34.25
CA LYS A 2 42.58 4.10 -33.42
C LYS A 2 42.49 4.36 -31.90
N MET A 3 41.47 5.09 -31.42
CA MET A 3 41.26 5.35 -29.98
C MET A 3 39.98 4.75 -29.39
N ALA A 4 39.10 4.16 -30.21
CA ALA A 4 37.85 3.53 -29.73
C ALA A 4 38.00 2.05 -29.30
N ASP A 5 39.12 1.39 -29.62
CA ASP A 5 39.34 -0.04 -29.35
C ASP A 5 40.02 -0.32 -27.98
N LYS A 6 40.42 0.72 -27.24
CA LYS A 6 41.04 0.55 -25.90
C LYS A 6 40.04 0.66 -24.75
N SER A 7 38.95 1.43 -24.88
CA SER A 7 37.94 1.57 -23.81
C SER A 7 36.99 0.37 -23.75
N SER A 8 36.60 -0.22 -24.88
CA SER A 8 35.73 -1.42 -24.88
C SER A 8 36.45 -2.66 -24.32
N LYS A 9 37.75 -2.82 -24.61
CA LYS A 9 38.56 -3.90 -24.02
C LYS A 9 38.74 -3.76 -22.50
N MET A 10 38.75 -2.54 -21.96
CA MET A 10 38.89 -2.29 -20.53
C MET A 10 37.57 -2.55 -19.77
N ALA A 11 36.43 -2.19 -20.35
CA ALA A 11 35.10 -2.51 -19.82
C ALA A 11 34.80 -4.03 -19.84
N MET A 12 35.22 -4.73 -20.91
CA MET A 12 35.06 -6.19 -21.04
C MET A 12 35.93 -6.97 -20.03
N THR A 13 37.09 -6.41 -19.66
CA THR A 13 37.97 -7.04 -18.65
C THR A 13 37.47 -6.83 -17.22
N MET A 14 36.81 -5.70 -16.92
CA MET A 14 36.21 -5.46 -15.59
C MET A 14 34.90 -6.25 -15.38
N CYS A 15 34.09 -6.45 -16.44
CA CYS A 15 32.87 -7.26 -16.36
C CYS A 15 33.18 -8.75 -16.13
N CYS A 16 34.20 -9.30 -16.81
CA CYS A 16 34.68 -10.67 -16.53
C CYS A 16 35.28 -10.83 -15.13
N ALA A 17 35.92 -9.79 -14.57
CA ALA A 17 36.49 -9.86 -13.23
C ALA A 17 35.42 -9.91 -12.13
N SER A 18 34.32 -9.15 -12.26
CA SER A 18 33.19 -9.21 -11.33
C SER A 18 32.41 -10.53 -11.44
N LEU A 19 32.32 -11.11 -12.65
CA LEU A 19 31.68 -12.41 -12.88
C LEU A 19 32.51 -13.57 -12.29
N CYS A 20 33.84 -13.49 -12.37
CA CYS A 20 34.73 -14.46 -11.72
C CYS A 20 34.69 -14.39 -10.18
N ILE A 21 34.42 -13.23 -9.59
CA ILE A 21 34.30 -13.09 -8.12
C ILE A 21 32.99 -13.74 -7.63
N LEU A 22 31.91 -13.70 -8.41
CA LEU A 22 30.65 -14.39 -8.10
C LEU A 22 30.76 -15.93 -8.24
N LEU A 23 31.59 -16.40 -9.18
CA LEU A 23 31.88 -17.83 -9.41
C LEU A 23 32.74 -18.48 -8.30
N ILE A 24 33.52 -17.71 -7.54
CA ILE A 24 34.40 -18.24 -6.48
C ILE A 24 33.67 -18.32 -5.13
N LEU A 25 32.57 -17.59 -4.94
CA LEU A 25 31.85 -17.52 -3.65
C LEU A 25 30.68 -18.52 -3.51
N THR A 26 30.22 -19.16 -4.59
CA THR A 26 29.00 -20.02 -4.55
C THR A 26 29.27 -21.52 -4.73
N GLY A 27 30.49 -21.96 -5.03
CA GLY A 27 30.81 -23.39 -5.15
C GLY A 27 30.00 -24.16 -6.20
N ALA A 28 29.23 -23.48 -7.06
CA ALA A 28 28.41 -24.12 -8.08
C ALA A 28 29.28 -24.47 -9.29
N ALA A 29 29.43 -25.77 -9.55
CA ALA A 29 29.98 -26.25 -10.80
C ALA A 29 29.04 -25.87 -11.97
N PRO A 30 29.57 -25.55 -13.17
CA PRO A 30 28.73 -25.32 -14.35
C PRO A 30 27.97 -26.61 -14.69
N GLY A 31 26.63 -26.55 -14.66
CA GLY A 31 25.75 -27.65 -15.08
C GLY A 31 24.74 -28.18 -14.06
N PHE A 32 24.34 -27.42 -13.04
CA PHE A 32 23.26 -27.85 -12.13
C PHE A 32 21.88 -27.57 -12.76
N CYS A 33 21.24 -28.61 -13.30
CA CYS A 33 19.82 -28.58 -13.69
C CYS A 33 18.96 -29.21 -12.58
N SER A 34 17.97 -28.47 -12.09
CA SER A 34 16.83 -29.05 -11.38
C SER A 34 15.90 -29.70 -12.41
N LYS A 35 15.88 -31.04 -12.48
CA LYS A 35 14.91 -31.75 -13.34
C LYS A 35 13.59 -31.88 -12.58
N GLN A 36 12.59 -31.07 -12.94
CA GLN A 36 11.20 -31.41 -12.63
C GLN A 36 10.75 -32.44 -13.66
N MET A 37 10.59 -33.70 -13.26
CA MET A 37 9.97 -34.71 -14.14
C MET A 37 8.47 -34.44 -14.25
N VAL A 38 8.09 -33.61 -15.21
CA VAL A 38 6.68 -33.48 -15.62
C VAL A 38 6.51 -34.24 -16.94
N LYS A 39 5.89 -35.42 -16.85
CA LYS A 39 5.31 -36.10 -18.02
C LYS A 39 4.00 -35.41 -18.33
N ASP A 40 4.02 -34.40 -19.19
CA ASP A 40 2.94 -34.04 -20.11
C ASP A 40 3.42 -32.86 -20.98
N LEU A 41 2.91 -32.78 -22.22
CA LEU A 41 3.30 -31.87 -23.30
C LEU A 41 2.92 -30.39 -23.06
N ASN A 42 3.14 -29.88 -21.86
CA ASN A 42 2.94 -28.48 -21.50
C ASN A 42 4.29 -27.75 -21.51
N LEU A 43 4.34 -26.62 -22.20
CA LEU A 43 5.50 -25.72 -22.25
C LEU A 43 5.90 -25.31 -20.83
N VAL A 44 7.18 -25.45 -20.48
CA VAL A 44 7.71 -25.02 -19.17
C VAL A 44 7.98 -23.52 -19.25
N PRO A 45 7.31 -22.66 -18.45
CA PRO A 45 7.57 -21.23 -18.49
C PRO A 45 9.02 -20.91 -18.09
N GLY A 46 9.72 -20.15 -18.93
CA GLY A 46 11.14 -19.82 -18.79
C GLY A 46 12.11 -20.82 -19.43
N ASP A 47 11.64 -21.92 -20.02
CA ASP A 47 12.45 -22.89 -20.76
C ASP A 47 12.57 -22.45 -22.24
N LEU A 48 13.60 -21.66 -22.52
CA LEU A 48 13.80 -21.02 -23.83
C LEU A 48 14.39 -21.97 -24.85
N ASN A 49 15.08 -23.03 -24.40
CA ASN A 49 15.71 -24.01 -25.28
C ASN A 49 14.84 -25.28 -25.48
N ASN A 50 13.71 -25.36 -24.77
CA ASN A 50 12.73 -26.44 -24.78
C ASN A 50 13.35 -27.82 -24.42
N ASP A 51 14.28 -27.83 -23.48
CA ASP A 51 14.94 -29.03 -22.97
C ASP A 51 14.21 -29.68 -21.77
N GLY A 52 13.13 -29.03 -21.30
CA GLY A 52 12.30 -29.45 -20.19
C GLY A 52 12.78 -28.96 -18.82
N ALA A 53 13.74 -28.04 -18.76
CA ALA A 53 14.22 -27.42 -17.52
C ALA A 53 14.44 -25.91 -17.69
N VAL A 54 14.37 -25.16 -16.59
CA VAL A 54 14.77 -23.75 -16.55
C VAL A 54 16.12 -23.65 -15.85
N CYS A 55 17.14 -23.23 -16.57
CA CYS A 55 18.53 -23.24 -16.10
C CYS A 55 19.32 -22.01 -16.58
N MET A 56 20.63 -22.01 -16.29
CA MET A 56 21.49 -20.88 -16.66
C MET A 56 21.60 -20.73 -18.19
N ASP A 57 21.41 -21.81 -18.95
CA ASP A 57 21.41 -21.75 -20.42
C ASP A 57 20.20 -20.94 -20.93
N ASP A 58 19.03 -21.08 -20.29
CA ASP A 58 17.85 -20.26 -20.57
C ASP A 58 18.04 -18.80 -20.15
N ALA A 59 18.73 -18.56 -19.03
CA ALA A 59 19.04 -17.20 -18.59
C ALA A 59 19.94 -16.48 -19.60
N VAL A 60 20.94 -17.18 -20.14
CA VAL A 60 21.81 -16.65 -21.19
C VAL A 60 21.01 -16.35 -22.46
N LEU A 61 20.07 -17.23 -22.85
CA LEU A 61 19.19 -17.00 -23.99
C LEU A 61 18.28 -15.78 -23.79
N SER A 62 17.73 -15.61 -22.59
CA SER A 62 16.89 -14.47 -22.23
C SER A 62 17.65 -13.15 -22.29
N LEU A 63 18.88 -13.09 -21.76
CA LEU A 63 19.76 -11.92 -21.91
C LEU A 63 20.07 -11.61 -23.38
N GLN A 64 20.28 -12.63 -24.21
CA GLN A 64 20.55 -12.44 -25.63
C GLN A 64 19.33 -11.87 -26.37
N LEU A 65 18.12 -12.30 -26.02
CA LEU A 65 16.88 -11.74 -26.56
C LEU A 65 16.68 -10.28 -26.08
N LEU A 66 16.84 -10.03 -24.78
CA LEU A 66 16.74 -8.69 -24.17
C LEU A 66 17.70 -7.68 -24.82
N THR A 67 18.92 -8.12 -25.15
CA THR A 67 19.97 -7.26 -25.74
C THR A 67 19.93 -7.21 -27.26
N GLY A 68 18.98 -7.90 -27.91
CA GLY A 68 18.86 -7.97 -29.36
C GLY A 68 20.01 -8.72 -30.06
N LEU A 69 20.75 -9.55 -29.30
CA LEU A 69 21.83 -10.40 -29.82
C LEU A 69 21.32 -11.69 -30.46
N SER A 70 20.05 -12.06 -30.23
CA SER A 70 19.36 -13.21 -30.84
C SER A 70 17.94 -12.81 -31.28
N SER A 71 17.35 -13.52 -32.25
CA SER A 71 16.03 -13.19 -32.80
C SER A 71 15.13 -14.43 -33.04
N ASP A 72 15.29 -15.49 -32.26
CA ASP A 72 14.49 -16.71 -32.42
C ASP A 72 13.09 -16.59 -31.81
N ALA A 73 12.09 -16.51 -32.67
CA ALA A 73 10.67 -16.32 -32.31
C ALA A 73 10.05 -17.50 -31.54
N GLN A 74 10.62 -18.71 -31.66
CA GLN A 74 10.17 -19.88 -30.91
C GLN A 74 10.57 -19.81 -29.43
N ASN A 75 11.71 -19.17 -29.13
CA ASN A 75 12.22 -19.00 -27.76
C ASN A 75 11.46 -17.89 -27.01
N ALA A 76 10.86 -16.95 -27.73
CA ALA A 76 10.07 -15.85 -27.14
C ALA A 76 8.75 -16.31 -26.50
N LEU A 77 8.13 -17.39 -27.02
CA LEU A 77 6.83 -17.89 -26.51
C LEU A 77 6.93 -18.55 -25.13
N ASN A 78 8.04 -19.22 -24.83
CA ASN A 78 8.26 -19.85 -23.52
C ASN A 78 8.91 -18.89 -22.53
N GLY A 79 9.62 -17.87 -23.04
CA GLY A 79 10.30 -16.88 -22.21
C GLY A 79 9.42 -15.73 -21.76
N ASP A 80 8.29 -15.47 -22.44
CA ASP A 80 7.27 -14.49 -22.05
C ASP A 80 6.39 -15.10 -20.96
N VAL A 81 6.79 -14.84 -19.71
CA VAL A 81 6.28 -15.54 -18.53
C VAL A 81 5.17 -14.77 -17.81
N ASP A 82 4.99 -13.50 -18.15
CA ASP A 82 3.93 -12.62 -17.67
C ASP A 82 2.85 -12.36 -18.74
N GLY A 83 3.09 -12.75 -19.99
CA GLY A 83 2.13 -12.72 -21.09
C GLY A 83 2.00 -11.35 -21.75
N ASP A 84 3.00 -10.47 -21.59
CA ASP A 84 3.00 -9.11 -22.14
C ASP A 84 3.44 -9.05 -23.61
N GLY A 85 3.87 -10.18 -24.17
CA GLY A 85 4.35 -10.33 -25.54
C GLY A 85 5.82 -9.95 -25.75
N ARG A 86 6.61 -9.79 -24.68
CA ARG A 86 8.00 -9.33 -24.72
C ARG A 86 8.91 -10.17 -23.81
N ILE A 87 10.21 -10.07 -24.07
CA ILE A 87 11.27 -10.57 -23.18
C ILE A 87 12.02 -9.36 -22.63
N SER A 88 11.81 -9.05 -21.36
CA SER A 88 12.35 -7.90 -20.66
C SER A 88 13.32 -8.32 -19.55
N ALA A 89 13.75 -7.33 -18.74
CA ALA A 89 14.51 -7.61 -17.53
C ALA A 89 13.71 -8.43 -16.50
N VAL A 90 12.38 -8.37 -16.54
CA VAL A 90 11.47 -9.13 -15.67
C VAL A 90 11.57 -10.63 -15.98
N GLU A 91 11.45 -11.01 -17.25
CA GLU A 91 11.57 -12.40 -17.72
C GLU A 91 12.97 -12.94 -17.46
N THR A 92 13.99 -12.09 -17.67
CA THR A 92 15.38 -12.42 -17.36
C THR A 92 15.58 -12.73 -15.88
N ALA A 93 15.00 -11.91 -14.99
CA ALA A 93 15.05 -12.12 -13.55
C ALA A 93 14.29 -13.40 -13.16
N PHE A 94 13.12 -13.63 -13.72
CA PHE A 94 12.32 -14.85 -13.57
C PHE A 94 13.16 -16.11 -13.88
N ILE A 95 13.86 -16.12 -15.00
CA ILE A 95 14.65 -17.27 -15.46
C ILE A 95 15.89 -17.46 -14.59
N LEU A 96 16.60 -16.39 -14.27
CA LEU A 96 17.76 -16.42 -13.36
C LEU A 96 17.39 -16.95 -11.97
N GLN A 97 16.26 -16.51 -11.42
CA GLN A 97 15.78 -16.98 -10.14
C GLN A 97 15.36 -18.46 -10.22
N SER A 98 14.72 -18.89 -11.32
CA SER A 98 14.37 -20.31 -11.55
C SER A 98 15.61 -21.19 -11.59
N ALA A 99 16.60 -20.77 -12.37
CA ALA A 99 17.86 -21.48 -12.56
C ALA A 99 18.66 -21.57 -11.25
N ALA A 100 18.58 -20.55 -10.41
CA ALA A 100 19.18 -20.52 -9.09
C ALA A 100 18.40 -21.34 -8.04
N GLY A 101 17.26 -21.96 -8.41
CA GLY A 101 16.40 -22.68 -7.48
C GLY A 101 15.72 -21.78 -6.44
N LEU A 102 15.70 -20.46 -6.68
CA LEU A 102 15.10 -19.47 -5.78
C LEU A 102 13.57 -19.43 -5.90
N ARG A 103 12.99 -20.08 -6.91
CA ARG A 103 11.55 -20.01 -7.22
C ARG A 103 10.69 -21.10 -6.59
N GLY A 104 11.08 -21.51 -5.38
CA GLY A 104 10.07 -21.71 -4.34
C GLY A 104 9.41 -20.38 -3.95
N VAL A 105 10.12 -19.25 -4.10
CA VAL A 105 9.62 -17.91 -3.79
C VAL A 105 8.97 -17.32 -5.04
N ARG A 106 7.63 -17.18 -5.03
CA ARG A 106 6.90 -16.39 -6.03
C ARG A 106 7.29 -14.92 -5.83
N THR A 107 7.77 -14.25 -6.88
CA THR A 107 8.02 -12.80 -6.82
C THR A 107 6.68 -12.08 -6.70
N PRO A 108 6.49 -11.17 -5.72
CA PRO A 108 5.28 -10.37 -5.64
C PRO A 108 5.06 -9.59 -6.94
N ILE A 109 3.82 -9.55 -7.42
CA ILE A 109 3.39 -8.70 -8.55
C ILE A 109 3.50 -7.22 -8.15
N TYR A 110 3.24 -6.88 -6.88
CA TYR A 110 3.52 -5.55 -6.33
C TYR A 110 3.93 -5.62 -4.86
N ALA A 111 4.71 -4.63 -4.41
CA ALA A 111 5.13 -4.53 -3.02
C ALA A 111 4.17 -3.69 -2.18
N VAL A 112 3.82 -4.16 -1.00
CA VAL A 112 3.20 -3.30 0.03
C VAL A 112 4.34 -2.57 0.75
N VAL A 113 4.43 -1.26 0.50
CA VAL A 113 5.42 -0.40 1.16
C VAL A 113 5.11 -0.33 2.64
N ASP A 114 6.14 -0.30 3.49
CA ASP A 114 5.98 -0.14 4.92
C ASP A 114 5.45 1.25 5.31
N THR A 115 4.94 1.39 6.52
CA THR A 115 4.42 2.67 7.02
C THR A 115 5.53 3.63 7.42
N GLY A 116 6.74 3.13 7.68
CA GLY A 116 7.87 3.92 8.19
C GLY A 116 7.79 4.21 9.69
N GLN A 117 6.83 3.64 10.43
CA GLN A 117 6.69 3.90 11.87
C GLN A 117 7.85 3.29 12.67
N GLU A 118 8.58 4.13 13.41
CA GLU A 118 9.79 3.69 14.14
C GLU A 118 9.59 3.58 15.66
N SER A 119 8.52 4.15 16.22
CA SER A 119 8.30 4.25 17.66
C SER A 119 7.19 3.31 18.14
N CYS A 120 7.40 2.72 19.33
CA CYS A 120 6.37 2.00 20.07
C CYS A 120 5.67 2.92 21.07
N TYR A 121 4.40 2.66 21.34
CA TYR A 121 3.57 3.46 22.23
C TYR A 121 2.73 2.58 23.17
N ASP A 122 2.42 3.08 24.35
CA ASP A 122 1.41 2.51 25.25
C ASP A 122 0.00 3.08 24.97
N ASP A 123 -1.00 2.59 25.71
CA ASP A 123 -2.39 3.06 25.61
C ASP A 123 -2.62 4.46 26.19
N ASP A 124 -1.74 4.91 27.09
CA ASP A 124 -1.73 6.30 27.57
C ASP A 124 -1.22 7.26 26.49
N GLY A 125 -0.64 6.75 25.40
CA GLY A 125 -0.14 7.49 24.26
C GLY A 125 1.28 8.01 24.40
N PHE A 126 2.04 7.52 25.38
CA PHE A 126 3.45 7.83 25.53
C PHE A 126 4.32 6.95 24.63
N VAL A 127 5.43 7.52 24.15
CA VAL A 127 6.48 6.74 23.49
C VAL A 127 7.16 5.86 24.54
N ILE A 128 7.24 4.57 24.27
CA ILE A 128 7.91 3.57 25.13
C ILE A 128 9.08 2.93 24.39
N SER A 129 9.98 2.30 25.14
CA SER A 129 10.93 1.36 24.53
C SER A 129 10.15 0.19 23.95
N CYS A 130 10.44 -0.21 22.71
CA CYS A 130 9.72 -1.30 22.08
C CYS A 130 9.77 -2.58 22.93
N PRO A 131 8.61 -3.15 23.32
CA PRO A 131 8.56 -4.30 24.21
C PRO A 131 9.24 -5.54 23.61
N SER A 132 9.76 -6.42 24.46
CA SER A 132 10.27 -7.73 24.05
C SER A 132 9.12 -8.76 23.95
N PRO A 133 9.30 -9.88 23.22
CA PRO A 133 8.31 -10.94 23.18
C PRO A 133 7.83 -11.38 24.57
N GLY A 134 6.51 -11.42 24.77
CA GLY A 134 5.86 -11.78 26.04
C GLY A 134 5.64 -10.61 27.01
N GLN A 135 6.00 -9.38 26.63
CA GLN A 135 5.62 -8.16 27.35
C GLN A 135 4.35 -7.54 26.73
N ASP A 136 3.64 -6.76 27.55
CA ASP A 136 2.51 -5.96 27.11
C ASP A 136 2.91 -5.04 25.94
N PHE A 137 1.98 -4.81 25.02
CA PHE A 137 2.17 -4.04 23.79
C PHE A 137 3.22 -4.59 22.80
N TYR A 138 3.69 -5.83 22.94
CA TYR A 138 4.56 -6.46 21.92
C TYR A 138 3.79 -6.77 20.63
N GLY A 139 4.42 -6.47 19.49
CA GLY A 139 3.87 -6.72 18.14
C GLY A 139 3.28 -5.48 17.46
N GLN A 140 3.75 -4.29 17.81
CA GLN A 140 3.39 -3.06 17.10
C GLN A 140 4.06 -3.01 15.72
N ASP A 141 3.56 -2.14 14.84
CA ASP A 141 4.10 -1.94 13.48
C ASP A 141 5.62 -1.75 13.47
N SER A 142 6.14 -0.87 14.33
CA SER A 142 7.58 -0.56 14.44
C SER A 142 8.46 -1.72 14.91
N GLN A 143 7.90 -2.90 15.19
CA GLN A 143 8.63 -4.10 15.59
C GLN A 143 8.75 -5.13 14.47
N TYR A 144 8.20 -4.84 13.30
CA TYR A 144 8.30 -5.69 12.12
C TYR A 144 9.07 -4.94 11.03
N ASP A 145 10.04 -5.63 10.42
CA ASP A 145 10.80 -5.07 9.31
C ASP A 145 9.99 -5.19 8.01
N GLY A 146 9.30 -4.12 7.62
CA GLY A 146 8.65 -4.01 6.32
C GLY A 146 9.56 -3.45 5.22
N LEU A 147 9.06 -3.39 3.99
CA LEU A 147 9.76 -2.77 2.87
C LEU A 147 9.70 -1.23 3.00
N GLN A 148 10.71 -0.65 3.64
CA GLN A 148 10.77 0.79 3.90
C GLN A 148 10.61 1.63 2.63
N PRO A 149 9.90 2.78 2.68
CA PRO A 149 9.76 3.69 1.54
C PRO A 149 11.12 4.01 0.91
N SER A 150 11.18 3.94 -0.42
CA SER A 150 12.41 4.18 -1.17
C SER A 150 12.10 4.95 -2.45
N TYR A 151 12.62 6.17 -2.54
CA TYR A 151 12.32 7.10 -3.61
C TYR A 151 13.60 7.58 -4.31
N GLN A 152 13.47 7.93 -5.58
CA GLN A 152 14.49 8.60 -6.37
C GLN A 152 13.90 9.87 -7.00
N ASP A 153 14.40 11.03 -6.61
CA ASP A 153 14.17 12.27 -7.37
C ASP A 153 14.94 12.19 -8.71
N ASN A 154 14.20 12.34 -9.82
CA ASN A 154 14.77 12.26 -11.16
C ASN A 154 15.35 13.61 -11.63
N GLY A 155 15.13 14.70 -10.89
CA GLY A 155 15.64 16.05 -11.18
C GLY A 155 14.92 16.76 -12.33
N ASP A 156 13.76 16.24 -12.76
CA ASP A 156 12.96 16.75 -13.87
C ASP A 156 11.49 17.03 -13.50
N GLY A 157 11.22 17.13 -12.19
CA GLY A 157 9.87 17.30 -11.63
C GLY A 157 9.12 15.98 -11.42
N THR A 158 9.82 14.85 -11.46
CA THR A 158 9.26 13.51 -11.17
C THR A 158 10.04 12.76 -10.10
N VAL A 159 9.34 11.89 -9.38
CA VAL A 159 9.89 10.99 -8.36
C VAL A 159 9.58 9.55 -8.76
N THR A 160 10.58 8.68 -8.76
CA THR A 160 10.41 7.24 -8.93
C THR A 160 10.30 6.58 -7.56
N ASP A 161 9.23 5.84 -7.31
CA ASP A 161 9.10 4.92 -6.19
C ASP A 161 9.80 3.60 -6.54
N LEU A 162 10.92 3.33 -5.88
CA LEU A 162 11.78 2.18 -6.16
C LEU A 162 11.19 0.85 -5.65
N ASN A 163 10.17 0.90 -4.80
CA ASN A 163 9.48 -0.29 -4.30
C ASN A 163 8.32 -0.68 -5.21
N THR A 164 7.54 0.29 -5.66
CA THR A 164 6.34 0.04 -6.49
C THR A 164 6.62 0.11 -7.99
N GLY A 165 7.74 0.72 -8.39
CA GLY A 165 8.05 1.00 -9.79
C GLY A 165 7.25 2.15 -10.40
N LEU A 166 6.33 2.75 -9.63
CA LEU A 166 5.52 3.88 -10.06
C LEU A 166 6.37 5.14 -10.15
N MET A 167 6.04 5.99 -11.12
CA MET A 167 6.64 7.31 -11.26
C MET A 167 5.56 8.37 -11.03
N TRP A 168 5.90 9.36 -10.21
CA TRP A 168 4.99 10.37 -9.70
C TRP A 168 5.42 11.75 -10.17
N ALA A 169 4.44 12.63 -10.42
CA ALA A 169 4.69 14.06 -10.41
C ALA A 169 5.16 14.48 -9.01
N GLN A 170 6.20 15.29 -8.93
CA GLN A 170 6.84 15.64 -7.66
C GLN A 170 6.01 16.61 -6.80
N SER A 171 5.22 17.48 -7.44
CA SER A 171 4.57 18.60 -6.77
C SER A 171 3.09 18.75 -7.16
N PRO A 172 2.22 19.10 -6.19
CA PRO A 172 0.87 19.55 -6.46
C PRO A 172 0.80 21.05 -6.81
N ASP A 173 1.91 21.81 -6.93
CA ASP A 173 1.90 23.20 -7.45
C ASP A 173 1.60 23.18 -8.96
N LEU A 174 0.31 23.27 -9.29
CA LEU A 174 -0.18 23.15 -10.67
C LEU A 174 -0.07 24.48 -11.42
N ASN A 175 -0.05 25.60 -10.70
CA ASN A 175 0.03 26.93 -11.29
C ASN A 175 1.49 27.40 -11.50
N LYS A 176 2.46 26.74 -10.84
CA LYS A 176 3.91 26.93 -10.92
C LYS A 176 4.40 28.29 -10.39
N ASP A 177 3.74 28.83 -9.38
CA ASP A 177 4.15 30.07 -8.72
C ASP A 177 5.09 29.83 -7.52
N GLY A 178 5.35 28.56 -7.17
CA GLY A 178 6.20 28.16 -6.07
C GLY A 178 5.51 28.12 -4.70
N THR A 179 4.18 28.26 -4.67
CA THR A 179 3.35 28.16 -3.47
C THR A 179 2.27 27.11 -3.69
N ILE A 180 2.17 26.13 -2.79
CA ILE A 180 1.09 25.15 -2.82
C ILE A 180 -0.05 25.67 -1.94
N ASP A 181 -1.14 26.13 -2.56
CA ASP A 181 -2.30 26.70 -1.88
C ASP A 181 -3.65 26.35 -2.53
N ALA A 182 -4.72 27.04 -2.12
CA ALA A 182 -6.06 26.78 -2.64
C ALA A 182 -6.19 26.96 -4.17
N ASN A 183 -5.29 27.72 -4.82
CA ASN A 183 -5.29 27.95 -6.27
C ASN A 183 -4.78 26.74 -7.08
N ASP A 184 -4.08 25.80 -6.42
CA ASP A 184 -3.60 24.56 -7.05
C ASP A 184 -4.62 23.44 -7.04
N LYS A 185 -5.73 23.63 -6.33
CA LYS A 185 -6.74 22.59 -6.18
C LYS A 185 -7.65 22.55 -7.40
N LEU A 186 -7.99 21.32 -7.80
CA LEU A 186 -8.88 21.05 -8.92
C LEU A 186 -10.14 20.33 -8.47
N SER A 187 -11.26 20.57 -9.13
CA SER A 187 -12.39 19.65 -9.04
C SER A 187 -12.01 18.29 -9.64
N TYR A 188 -12.72 17.23 -9.27
CA TYR A 188 -12.46 15.89 -9.80
C TYR A 188 -12.47 15.85 -11.33
N ALA A 189 -13.42 16.54 -11.97
CA ALA A 189 -13.51 16.61 -13.43
C ALA A 189 -12.32 17.37 -14.05
N GLN A 190 -11.86 18.46 -13.41
CA GLN A 190 -10.68 19.20 -13.85
C GLN A 190 -9.40 18.36 -13.69
N ALA A 191 -9.26 17.63 -12.59
CA ALA A 191 -8.13 16.75 -12.32
C ALA A 191 -8.02 15.63 -13.37
N ALA A 192 -9.15 14.99 -13.71
CA ALA A 192 -9.18 13.99 -14.78
C ALA A 192 -8.82 14.59 -16.15
N ALA A 193 -9.40 15.74 -16.51
CA ALA A 193 -9.10 16.40 -17.78
C ALA A 193 -7.65 16.88 -17.89
N GLN A 194 -7.04 17.28 -16.77
CA GLN A 194 -5.64 17.66 -16.74
C GLN A 194 -4.71 16.46 -16.90
N ALA A 195 -5.03 15.29 -16.32
CA ALA A 195 -4.27 14.06 -16.56
C ALA A 195 -4.16 13.75 -18.06
N ASP A 196 -5.28 13.82 -18.79
CA ASP A 196 -5.36 13.52 -20.24
C ASP A 196 -4.50 14.45 -21.12
N SER A 197 -4.12 15.63 -20.61
CA SER A 197 -3.35 16.63 -21.36
C SER A 197 -1.97 16.91 -20.74
N LEU A 198 -1.63 16.29 -19.62
CA LEU A 198 -0.38 16.52 -18.91
C LEU A 198 0.79 15.95 -19.71
N SER A 199 1.76 16.81 -19.99
CA SER A 199 3.07 16.43 -20.50
C SER A 199 4.13 16.87 -19.50
N LEU A 200 4.72 15.93 -18.78
CA LEU A 200 5.74 16.15 -17.75
C LEU A 200 6.91 15.19 -17.97
N ALA A 201 8.14 15.70 -17.85
CA ALA A 201 9.38 14.94 -18.06
C ALA A 201 9.45 14.14 -19.39
N GLY A 202 8.74 14.62 -20.44
CA GLY A 202 8.68 13.94 -21.75
C GLY A 202 7.67 12.80 -21.83
N TYR A 203 6.88 12.56 -20.78
CA TYR A 203 5.81 11.57 -20.72
C TYR A 203 4.43 12.21 -20.84
N ASN A 204 3.48 11.47 -21.42
CA ASN A 204 2.11 11.90 -21.69
C ASN A 204 1.04 10.83 -21.34
N ASP A 205 1.44 9.82 -20.57
CA ASP A 205 0.63 8.70 -20.07
C ASP A 205 0.28 8.86 -18.59
N TRP A 206 0.26 10.12 -18.11
CA TRP A 206 -0.09 10.45 -16.73
C TRP A 206 -1.57 10.20 -16.44
N ARG A 207 -1.86 9.71 -15.23
CA ARG A 207 -3.21 9.42 -14.77
C ARG A 207 -3.40 9.85 -13.31
N LEU A 208 -4.66 9.99 -12.90
CA LEU A 208 -4.99 10.06 -11.48
C LEU A 208 -4.67 8.71 -10.82
N PRO A 209 -4.00 8.72 -9.65
CA PRO A 209 -3.70 7.50 -8.92
C PRO A 209 -4.98 6.88 -8.39
N THR A 210 -5.05 5.56 -8.34
CA THR A 210 -6.04 4.85 -7.52
C THR A 210 -5.78 5.16 -6.04
N ILE A 211 -6.73 4.87 -5.17
CA ILE A 211 -6.54 5.06 -3.73
C ILE A 211 -5.43 4.16 -3.16
N LYS A 212 -5.24 2.94 -3.70
CA LYS A 212 -4.14 2.05 -3.29
C LYS A 212 -2.77 2.63 -3.67
N GLU A 213 -2.65 3.20 -4.86
CA GLU A 213 -1.43 3.90 -5.29
C GLU A 213 -1.18 5.16 -4.45
N LEU A 214 -2.19 6.02 -4.28
CA LEU A 214 -2.00 7.25 -3.52
C LEU A 214 -1.66 6.95 -2.06
N TYR A 215 -2.24 5.91 -1.48
CA TYR A 215 -1.95 5.48 -0.11
C TYR A 215 -0.60 4.78 0.03
N SER A 216 0.02 4.26 -1.05
CA SER A 216 1.37 3.68 -0.95
C SER A 216 2.41 4.72 -0.50
N LEU A 217 2.14 6.00 -0.77
CA LEU A 217 2.97 7.15 -0.38
C LEU A 217 2.82 7.57 1.10
N ILE A 218 1.81 7.05 1.82
CA ILE A 218 1.57 7.53 3.20
C ILE A 218 2.74 7.17 4.12
N ASP A 219 3.15 8.11 4.97
CA ASP A 219 4.28 7.95 5.90
C ASP A 219 3.81 8.19 7.33
N PHE A 220 3.78 7.15 8.15
CA PHE A 220 3.34 7.19 9.55
C PHE A 220 4.37 7.78 10.52
N ARG A 221 5.48 8.34 10.01
CA ARG A 221 6.32 9.30 10.74
C ARG A 221 5.68 10.69 10.81
N GLY A 222 4.65 10.95 10.00
CA GLY A 222 3.81 12.14 10.07
C GLY A 222 3.06 12.29 11.40
N ILE A 223 2.66 13.52 11.71
CA ILE A 223 1.94 13.86 12.95
C ILE A 223 0.66 14.60 12.60
N ASP A 224 -0.48 14.06 13.01
CA ASP A 224 -1.79 14.71 12.85
C ASP A 224 -1.81 16.02 13.65
N PRO A 225 -2.08 17.19 13.02
CA PRO A 225 -2.09 18.47 13.70
C PRO A 225 -3.27 18.65 14.68
N SER A 226 -4.09 17.63 14.92
CA SER A 226 -5.07 17.62 16.00
C SER A 226 -4.41 17.97 17.35
N GLY A 227 -4.85 19.05 17.98
CA GLY A 227 -4.24 19.63 19.19
C GLY A 227 -3.29 20.81 18.93
N TYR A 228 -2.98 21.10 17.67
CA TYR A 228 -2.21 22.29 17.28
C TYR A 228 -3.08 23.56 17.35
N GLU A 229 -2.61 24.58 18.09
CA GLU A 229 -3.31 25.86 18.27
C GLU A 229 -2.72 27.01 17.41
N GLY A 230 -1.68 26.74 16.64
CA GLY A 230 -1.04 27.75 15.80
C GLY A 230 -1.80 28.05 14.51
N SER A 231 -1.44 29.16 13.87
CA SER A 231 -2.09 29.66 12.65
C SER A 231 -1.28 29.43 11.37
N GLY A 232 -0.18 28.68 11.44
CA GLY A 232 0.71 28.41 10.31
C GLY A 232 1.17 26.95 10.30
N ALA A 233 1.74 26.51 9.19
CA ALA A 233 2.16 25.12 9.01
C ALA A 233 3.61 24.84 9.48
N SER A 234 4.32 25.86 9.98
CA SER A 234 5.72 25.73 10.39
C SER A 234 5.88 24.72 11.52
N GLY A 235 6.67 23.66 11.26
CA GLY A 235 6.97 22.61 12.22
C GLY A 235 5.95 21.46 12.27
N LEU A 236 4.89 21.54 11.47
CA LEU A 236 4.02 20.39 11.24
C LEU A 236 4.73 19.38 10.34
N ILE A 237 4.41 18.09 10.52
CA ILE A 237 5.04 16.99 9.81
C ILE A 237 3.94 16.23 9.07
N PRO A 238 3.85 16.32 7.73
CA PRO A 238 2.81 15.63 6.99
C PRO A 238 3.10 14.14 6.90
N PHE A 239 2.09 13.36 6.55
CA PHE A 239 2.18 11.92 6.35
C PHE A 239 2.67 11.57 4.92
N ILE A 240 3.64 12.31 4.41
CA ILE A 240 4.31 12.06 3.13
C ILE A 240 5.78 12.48 3.25
N ASP A 241 6.67 11.78 2.55
CA ASP A 241 8.10 12.07 2.60
C ASP A 241 8.44 13.37 1.83
N THR A 242 8.65 14.45 2.58
CA THR A 242 8.89 15.79 2.03
C THR A 242 10.31 16.02 1.54
N ASP A 243 11.22 15.05 1.70
CA ASP A 243 12.51 15.09 1.02
C ASP A 243 12.37 14.79 -0.48
N TYR A 244 11.26 14.15 -0.89
CA TYR A 244 11.00 13.79 -2.28
C TYR A 244 9.76 14.48 -2.86
N PHE A 245 8.68 14.60 -2.09
CA PHE A 245 7.42 15.15 -2.55
C PHE A 245 7.17 16.55 -1.98
N GLU A 246 6.79 17.49 -2.83
CA GLU A 246 6.34 18.79 -2.33
C GLU A 246 4.94 18.67 -1.73
N PHE A 247 4.70 19.40 -0.64
CA PHE A 247 3.45 19.33 0.10
C PHE A 247 3.03 20.70 0.63
N GLY A 248 1.72 20.99 0.52
CA GLY A 248 1.07 22.15 1.12
C GLY A 248 -0.07 21.74 2.05
N TYR A 249 -0.12 22.36 3.23
CA TYR A 249 -1.30 22.31 4.10
C TYR A 249 -2.46 23.16 3.51
N GLY A 250 -3.62 23.18 4.16
CA GLY A 250 -4.72 24.05 3.74
C GLY A 250 -4.39 25.54 3.89
N ASP A 251 -4.89 26.35 2.96
CA ASP A 251 -4.66 27.79 2.87
C ASP A 251 -5.59 28.58 3.79
N VAL A 252 -5.07 28.94 4.96
CA VAL A 252 -5.78 29.76 5.95
C VAL A 252 -6.13 31.16 5.44
N ASN A 253 -5.41 31.69 4.44
CA ASN A 253 -5.74 32.99 3.85
C ASN A 253 -6.97 32.91 2.93
N ALA A 254 -7.18 31.75 2.31
CA ALA A 254 -8.41 31.42 1.57
C ALA A 254 -9.57 30.95 2.50
N GLY A 255 -9.35 30.92 3.81
CA GLY A 255 -10.36 30.51 4.80
C GLY A 255 -10.43 29.01 5.05
N GLU A 256 -9.44 28.26 4.58
CA GLU A 256 -9.32 26.82 4.84
C GLU A 256 -8.73 26.54 6.22
N ARG A 257 -8.98 25.34 6.74
CA ARG A 257 -8.28 24.83 7.92
C ARG A 257 -6.93 24.26 7.48
N ILE A 258 -5.98 24.14 8.40
CA ILE A 258 -4.66 23.52 8.13
C ILE A 258 -4.79 22.11 7.52
N ILE A 259 -5.79 21.34 7.94
CA ILE A 259 -6.04 19.97 7.45
C ILE A 259 -6.81 19.92 6.13
N ASP A 260 -7.19 21.05 5.53
CA ASP A 260 -7.94 21.06 4.28
C ASP A 260 -7.04 20.78 3.06
N ALA A 261 -6.20 19.74 3.14
CA ALA A 261 -5.20 19.34 2.15
C ALA A 261 -5.48 17.95 1.55
N GLN A 262 -6.74 17.72 1.15
CA GLN A 262 -7.15 16.45 0.58
C GLN A 262 -6.59 16.23 -0.83
N PHE A 263 -6.02 15.05 -1.09
CA PHE A 263 -5.57 14.61 -2.40
C PHE A 263 -6.61 13.69 -3.05
N ALA A 264 -6.96 14.00 -4.30
CA ALA A 264 -7.91 13.20 -5.07
C ALA A 264 -7.26 11.91 -5.58
N SER A 265 -8.02 10.80 -5.53
CA SER A 265 -7.73 9.58 -6.27
C SER A 265 -8.78 9.36 -7.37
N SER A 266 -8.49 8.46 -8.30
CA SER A 266 -9.44 7.97 -9.30
C SER A 266 -10.48 6.99 -8.73
N THR A 267 -10.30 6.50 -7.49
CA THR A 267 -11.19 5.52 -6.88
C THR A 267 -12.44 6.19 -6.32
N LEU A 268 -13.55 5.99 -7.03
CA LEU A 268 -14.88 6.42 -6.59
C LEU A 268 -15.48 5.41 -5.64
N TYR A 269 -16.13 5.89 -4.58
CA TYR A 269 -16.91 5.04 -3.71
C TYR A 269 -18.15 4.54 -4.45
N VAL A 270 -18.46 3.25 -4.30
CA VAL A 270 -19.63 2.60 -4.94
C VAL A 270 -20.96 2.99 -4.29
N SER A 271 -20.92 3.77 -3.21
CA SER A 271 -22.06 4.42 -2.56
C SER A 271 -21.73 5.91 -2.36
N VAL A 272 -22.47 6.58 -1.49
CA VAL A 272 -22.28 8.00 -1.17
C VAL A 272 -22.03 8.18 0.32
N THR A 273 -21.32 9.24 0.67
CA THR A 273 -21.07 9.63 2.08
C THR A 273 -21.87 10.86 2.47
N GLY A 274 -22.46 10.84 3.66
CA GLY A 274 -23.30 11.93 4.14
C GLY A 274 -24.62 12.09 3.36
N PRO A 275 -25.50 13.01 3.79
CA PRO A 275 -26.86 13.10 3.26
C PRO A 275 -26.96 13.80 1.89
N ASN A 276 -25.92 14.51 1.45
CA ASN A 276 -25.98 15.44 0.31
C ASN A 276 -24.97 15.14 -0.81
N SER A 277 -24.19 14.07 -0.72
CA SER A 277 -23.21 13.72 -1.76
C SER A 277 -23.90 12.96 -2.89
N ALA A 278 -23.86 13.49 -4.10
CA ALA A 278 -24.32 12.77 -5.30
C ALA A 278 -23.31 11.70 -5.74
N GLN A 279 -22.03 11.93 -5.44
CA GLN A 279 -20.92 11.03 -5.72
C GLN A 279 -19.80 11.32 -4.72
N THR A 280 -19.05 10.29 -4.37
CA THR A 280 -17.95 10.35 -3.41
C THR A 280 -16.70 9.74 -4.02
N LEU A 281 -15.54 10.41 -3.89
CA LEU A 281 -14.23 9.81 -4.14
C LEU A 281 -13.58 9.39 -2.82
N PHE A 282 -12.74 8.36 -2.82
CA PHE A 282 -11.78 8.17 -1.75
C PHE A 282 -10.56 9.04 -2.01
N GLY A 283 -10.12 9.79 -1.01
CA GLY A 283 -8.90 10.59 -1.07
C GLY A 283 -8.02 10.33 0.13
N VAL A 284 -6.74 10.64 -0.01
CA VAL A 284 -5.77 10.65 1.10
C VAL A 284 -5.59 12.09 1.56
N ASN A 285 -5.59 12.32 2.87
CA ASN A 285 -5.21 13.62 3.41
C ASN A 285 -3.87 13.51 4.12
N PHE A 286 -2.78 13.84 3.43
CA PHE A 286 -1.44 13.77 4.02
C PHE A 286 -1.23 14.80 5.15
N ALA A 287 -2.10 15.80 5.32
CA ALA A 287 -2.05 16.66 6.50
C ALA A 287 -2.50 15.93 7.79
N ASP A 288 -3.40 14.95 7.70
CA ASP A 288 -3.99 14.28 8.87
C ASP A 288 -3.87 12.74 8.86
N GLY A 289 -3.26 12.17 7.83
CA GLY A 289 -2.86 10.77 7.74
C GLY A 289 -4.03 9.79 7.58
N ARG A 290 -5.04 10.12 6.77
CA ARG A 290 -6.26 9.30 6.63
C ARG A 290 -6.74 9.11 5.19
N ILE A 291 -7.41 7.99 4.95
CA ILE A 291 -8.30 7.80 3.78
C ILE A 291 -9.73 8.18 4.19
N LYS A 292 -10.38 9.04 3.42
CA LYS A 292 -11.79 9.39 3.63
C LYS A 292 -12.54 9.45 2.31
N GLY A 293 -13.84 9.15 2.38
CA GLY A 293 -14.79 9.44 1.32
C GLY A 293 -15.17 10.92 1.32
N TYR A 294 -14.84 11.63 0.25
CA TYR A 294 -15.20 13.02 0.04
C TYR A 294 -16.25 13.16 -1.05
N GLY A 295 -17.38 13.76 -0.71
CA GLY A 295 -18.36 14.21 -1.70
C GLY A 295 -17.73 15.16 -2.72
N LEU A 296 -18.10 15.03 -3.99
CA LEU A 296 -17.56 15.86 -5.08
C LEU A 296 -18.10 17.30 -5.10
N SER A 297 -19.04 17.63 -4.22
CA SER A 297 -19.62 18.96 -4.10
C SER A 297 -19.71 19.40 -2.65
N ILE A 298 -19.53 20.70 -2.41
CA ILE A 298 -19.67 21.33 -1.10
C ILE A 298 -20.39 22.66 -1.26
N ALA A 299 -21.42 22.89 -0.44
CA ALA A 299 -22.24 24.12 -0.47
C ALA A 299 -22.74 24.54 -1.88
N GLY A 300 -23.06 23.56 -2.73
CA GLY A 300 -23.57 23.80 -4.10
C GLY A 300 -22.50 24.14 -5.14
N SER A 301 -21.22 24.07 -4.79
CA SER A 301 -20.09 24.19 -5.72
C SER A 301 -19.33 22.87 -5.80
N ASP A 302 -18.54 22.68 -6.87
CA ASP A 302 -17.60 21.57 -6.94
C ASP A 302 -16.59 21.66 -5.80
N LYS A 303 -16.38 20.54 -5.11
CA LYS A 303 -15.29 20.44 -4.15
C LYS A 303 -13.97 20.29 -4.91
N THR A 304 -12.95 20.99 -4.47
CA THR A 304 -11.61 20.94 -5.05
C THR A 304 -10.62 20.19 -4.14
N PHE A 305 -9.58 19.64 -4.74
CA PHE A 305 -8.59 18.76 -4.10
C PHE A 305 -7.20 19.06 -4.65
N TYR A 306 -6.16 18.83 -3.85
CA TYR A 306 -4.81 18.69 -4.39
C TYR A 306 -4.73 17.42 -5.25
N VAL A 307 -3.75 17.38 -6.16
CA VAL A 307 -3.57 16.28 -7.10
C VAL A 307 -2.10 15.95 -7.26
N LEU A 308 -1.74 14.68 -7.13
CA LEU A 308 -0.51 14.12 -7.68
C LEU A 308 -0.90 13.20 -8.83
N TYR A 309 -0.18 13.29 -9.95
CA TYR A 309 -0.35 12.38 -11.07
C TYR A 309 0.68 11.27 -11.00
N VAL A 310 0.30 10.08 -11.46
CA VAL A 310 1.14 8.89 -11.48
C VAL A 310 1.18 8.30 -12.88
N ARG A 311 2.25 7.57 -13.18
CA ARG A 311 2.39 6.71 -14.35
C ARG A 311 3.15 5.43 -13.98
N GLY A 312 3.05 4.41 -14.83
CA GLY A 312 3.61 3.08 -14.59
C GLY A 312 2.52 2.01 -14.56
N ASP A 313 2.93 0.81 -14.18
CA ASP A 313 2.07 -0.38 -14.16
C ASP A 313 0.92 -0.26 -13.15
N ALA A 314 -0.05 -1.18 -13.25
CA ALA A 314 -1.14 -1.24 -12.29
C ALA A 314 -0.61 -1.70 -10.92
N TYR A 315 -1.14 -1.11 -9.86
CA TYR A 315 -0.77 -1.41 -8.47
C TYR A 315 -2.01 -1.72 -7.64
N GLY A 316 -1.92 -2.67 -6.72
CA GLY A 316 -3.00 -2.97 -5.78
C GLY A 316 -4.03 -4.00 -6.28
N GLU A 317 -3.75 -4.70 -7.38
CA GLU A 317 -4.54 -5.84 -7.83
C GLU A 317 -4.10 -7.11 -7.09
N ASN A 318 -4.97 -7.63 -6.22
CA ASN A 318 -4.66 -8.81 -5.42
C ASN A 318 -4.79 -10.12 -6.24
N GLY A 319 -3.99 -11.12 -5.87
CA GLY A 319 -3.99 -12.47 -6.44
C GLY A 319 -4.38 -13.53 -5.41
N PHE A 320 -5.56 -13.36 -4.77
CA PHE A 320 -5.97 -14.21 -3.65
C PHE A 320 -6.20 -15.67 -4.05
N GLN A 321 -5.65 -16.57 -3.24
CA GLN A 321 -5.78 -18.01 -3.34
C GLN A 321 -6.19 -18.58 -1.98
N ASP A 322 -7.36 -19.18 -1.91
CA ASP A 322 -7.78 -20.00 -0.76
C ASP A 322 -6.93 -21.28 -0.72
N ASN A 323 -6.22 -21.49 0.39
CA ASN A 323 -5.36 -22.66 0.57
C ASN A 323 -6.15 -23.89 1.07
N GLY A 324 -7.42 -23.74 1.43
CA GLY A 324 -8.27 -24.82 1.92
C GLY A 324 -7.97 -25.28 3.34
N ASP A 325 -7.10 -24.57 4.07
CA ASP A 325 -6.67 -24.85 5.43
C ASP A 325 -7.05 -23.74 6.43
N GLY A 326 -7.84 -22.76 5.98
CA GLY A 326 -8.21 -21.58 6.76
C GLY A 326 -7.30 -20.37 6.50
N THR A 327 -6.32 -20.47 5.60
CA THR A 327 -5.50 -19.35 5.15
C THR A 327 -5.81 -18.93 3.71
N VAL A 328 -5.52 -17.67 3.40
CA VAL A 328 -5.60 -17.10 2.04
C VAL A 328 -4.25 -16.49 1.71
N THR A 329 -3.61 -16.95 0.63
CA THR A 329 -2.38 -16.34 0.12
C THR A 329 -2.73 -15.30 -0.92
N ASP A 330 -2.22 -14.09 -0.76
CA ASP A 330 -2.19 -13.10 -1.82
C ASP A 330 -0.91 -13.24 -2.63
N ASN A 331 -1.01 -13.87 -3.80
CA ASN A 331 0.14 -14.09 -4.68
C ASN A 331 0.69 -12.78 -5.28
N ALA A 332 -0.09 -11.69 -5.23
CA ALA A 332 0.36 -10.40 -5.73
C ALA A 332 1.31 -9.71 -4.75
N THR A 333 1.09 -9.86 -3.44
CA THR A 333 1.90 -9.19 -2.41
C THR A 333 2.91 -10.11 -1.73
N GLY A 334 2.74 -11.42 -1.85
CA GLY A 334 3.50 -12.40 -1.08
C GLY A 334 3.06 -12.49 0.38
N LEU A 335 1.92 -11.90 0.74
CA LEU A 335 1.33 -12.00 2.08
C LEU A 335 0.39 -13.20 2.17
N MET A 336 0.28 -13.77 3.37
CA MET A 336 -0.71 -14.79 3.70
C MET A 336 -1.52 -14.34 4.91
N TRP A 337 -2.83 -14.54 4.83
CA TRP A 337 -3.81 -14.01 5.75
C TRP A 337 -4.63 -15.14 6.39
N SER A 338 -5.10 -14.93 7.63
CA SER A 338 -6.19 -15.74 8.14
C SER A 338 -7.46 -15.47 7.33
N ARG A 339 -8.17 -16.53 6.93
CA ARG A 339 -9.44 -16.40 6.19
C ARG A 339 -10.55 -15.84 7.07
N ASP A 340 -10.58 -16.24 8.33
CA ASP A 340 -11.47 -15.69 9.34
C ASP A 340 -10.81 -14.49 10.04
N ASP A 341 -11.62 -13.54 10.46
CA ASP A 341 -11.21 -12.54 11.46
C ASP A 341 -11.35 -13.13 12.88
N SER A 342 -11.08 -12.31 13.90
CA SER A 342 -11.13 -12.70 15.30
C SER A 342 -12.52 -13.15 15.79
N GLY A 343 -13.60 -12.82 15.08
CA GLY A 343 -14.98 -13.08 15.49
C GLY A 343 -15.44 -12.31 16.74
N SER A 344 -14.54 -11.55 17.38
CA SER A 344 -14.78 -10.67 18.53
C SER A 344 -13.95 -9.40 18.40
N ALA A 345 -14.42 -8.31 18.98
CA ALA A 345 -13.69 -7.04 19.04
C ALA A 345 -12.78 -7.00 20.28
N TYR A 346 -11.65 -6.30 20.15
CA TYR A 346 -10.63 -6.12 21.17
C TYR A 346 -10.20 -4.66 21.22
N ASN A 347 -9.84 -4.14 22.41
CA ASN A 347 -9.07 -2.91 22.46
C ASN A 347 -7.67 -3.15 21.85
N TRP A 348 -6.85 -2.10 21.71
CA TRP A 348 -5.61 -2.24 20.94
C TRP A 348 -4.56 -3.13 21.64
N GLU A 349 -4.37 -3.00 22.95
CA GLU A 349 -3.49 -3.88 23.74
C GLU A 349 -3.94 -5.35 23.67
N GLU A 350 -5.24 -5.60 23.83
CA GLU A 350 -5.86 -6.93 23.76
C GLU A 350 -5.70 -7.54 22.37
N ALA A 351 -5.79 -6.73 21.30
CA ALA A 351 -5.55 -7.18 19.93
C ALA A 351 -4.11 -7.68 19.74
N LEU A 352 -3.12 -6.92 20.24
CA LEU A 352 -1.71 -7.34 20.22
C LEU A 352 -1.49 -8.63 21.02
N ALA A 353 -2.07 -8.72 22.22
CA ALA A 353 -1.98 -9.91 23.06
C ALA A 353 -2.64 -11.14 22.39
N TRP A 354 -3.77 -10.94 21.70
CA TRP A 354 -4.47 -11.99 20.98
C TRP A 354 -3.62 -12.59 19.86
N VAL A 355 -2.87 -11.77 19.11
CA VAL A 355 -1.90 -12.26 18.11
C VAL A 355 -0.87 -13.19 18.77
N GLN A 356 -0.33 -12.80 19.93
CA GLN A 356 0.65 -13.64 20.65
C GLN A 356 0.04 -14.95 21.12
N GLU A 357 -1.23 -14.94 21.55
CA GLU A 357 -1.97 -16.14 21.89
C GLU A 357 -2.09 -17.09 20.69
N LYS A 358 -2.42 -16.56 19.50
CA LYS A 358 -2.53 -17.36 18.27
C LYS A 358 -1.19 -17.95 17.83
N ASN A 359 -0.10 -17.21 18.02
CA ASN A 359 1.24 -17.72 17.78
C ASN A 359 1.62 -18.85 18.74
N ALA A 360 1.34 -18.71 20.03
CA ALA A 360 1.57 -19.76 21.02
C ALA A 360 0.75 -21.04 20.73
N GLN A 361 -0.42 -20.89 20.10
CA GLN A 361 -1.29 -22.00 19.69
C GLN A 361 -0.87 -22.66 18.37
N THR A 362 0.12 -22.11 17.65
CA THR A 362 0.44 -22.53 16.28
C THR A 362 -0.81 -22.49 15.39
N TYR A 363 -1.59 -21.41 15.52
CA TYR A 363 -2.89 -21.26 14.85
C TYR A 363 -2.76 -21.42 13.34
N LEU A 364 -3.64 -22.23 12.75
CA LEU A 364 -3.61 -22.63 11.32
C LEU A 364 -2.26 -23.21 10.87
N GLY A 365 -1.48 -23.81 11.78
CA GLY A 365 -0.18 -24.42 11.48
C GLY A 365 1.01 -23.45 11.57
N TYR A 366 0.80 -22.21 11.98
CA TYR A 366 1.81 -21.15 11.96
C TYR A 366 1.91 -20.40 13.30
N SER A 367 3.10 -19.86 13.60
CA SER A 367 3.42 -19.23 14.89
C SER A 367 4.12 -17.87 14.75
N ASP A 368 4.03 -17.28 13.56
CA ASP A 368 4.65 -16.04 13.11
C ASP A 368 3.60 -15.08 12.52
N TRP A 369 2.36 -15.20 12.98
CA TRP A 369 1.31 -14.23 12.70
C TRP A 369 1.64 -12.88 13.34
N ARG A 370 1.17 -11.81 12.69
CA ARG A 370 1.23 -10.45 13.21
C ARG A 370 -0.07 -9.70 12.99
N LEU A 371 -0.27 -8.64 13.76
CA LEU A 371 -1.26 -7.62 13.45
C LEU A 371 -0.74 -6.87 12.20
N PRO A 372 -1.51 -6.75 11.11
CA PRO A 372 -1.05 -6.07 9.90
C PRO A 372 -0.74 -4.62 10.20
N ASN A 373 0.24 -4.05 9.51
CA ASN A 373 0.33 -2.61 9.44
C ASN A 373 -0.84 -2.05 8.60
N VAL A 374 -1.08 -0.76 8.69
CA VAL A 374 -2.27 -0.16 8.08
C VAL A 374 -2.26 -0.20 6.55
N LYS A 375 -1.09 -0.20 5.90
CA LYS A 375 -0.96 -0.33 4.44
C LYS A 375 -1.25 -1.75 3.97
N GLU A 376 -0.81 -2.76 4.71
CA GLU A 376 -1.16 -4.16 4.44
C GLU A 376 -2.66 -4.39 4.61
N LEU A 377 -3.24 -3.85 5.67
CA LEU A 377 -4.68 -3.96 5.90
C LEU A 377 -5.48 -3.25 4.80
N GLN A 378 -5.00 -2.11 4.31
CA GLN A 378 -5.60 -1.40 3.16
C GLN A 378 -5.44 -2.19 1.85
N SER A 379 -4.35 -2.95 1.71
CA SER A 379 -4.06 -3.73 0.49
C SER A 379 -5.12 -4.77 0.16
N ILE A 380 -5.88 -5.25 1.18
CA ILE A 380 -6.96 -6.23 1.01
C ILE A 380 -8.36 -5.61 0.90
N VAL A 381 -8.48 -4.28 0.91
CA VAL A 381 -9.76 -3.60 0.69
C VAL A 381 -10.19 -3.76 -0.78
N ASP A 382 -11.45 -4.16 -0.96
CA ASP A 382 -12.12 -4.16 -2.26
C ASP A 382 -13.05 -2.95 -2.35
N TYR A 383 -12.56 -1.89 -2.98
CA TYR A 383 -13.28 -0.62 -3.18
C TYR A 383 -14.47 -0.73 -4.14
N THR A 384 -14.69 -1.88 -4.79
CA THR A 384 -15.88 -2.12 -5.62
C THR A 384 -17.07 -2.63 -4.81
N ARG A 385 -16.90 -2.82 -3.50
CA ARG A 385 -17.89 -3.45 -2.61
C ARG A 385 -18.19 -2.54 -1.42
N SER A 386 -19.43 -2.58 -0.96
CA SER A 386 -19.84 -1.93 0.28
C SER A 386 -21.15 -2.52 0.81
N PRO A 387 -21.50 -2.28 2.09
CA PRO A 387 -22.79 -2.70 2.63
C PRO A 387 -23.98 -2.17 1.81
N ASP A 388 -23.90 -0.92 1.34
CA ASP A 388 -25.00 -0.27 0.61
C ASP A 388 -25.07 -0.66 -0.87
N ALA A 389 -23.94 -0.96 -1.51
CA ALA A 389 -23.89 -1.27 -2.94
C ALA A 389 -24.03 -2.77 -3.23
N THR A 390 -23.38 -3.60 -2.42
CA THR A 390 -23.24 -5.05 -2.69
C THR A 390 -23.75 -5.93 -1.55
N ASN A 391 -24.28 -5.34 -0.47
CA ASN A 391 -24.72 -6.06 0.73
C ASN A 391 -23.61 -6.96 1.33
N SER A 392 -22.36 -6.47 1.28
CA SER A 392 -21.18 -7.19 1.76
C SER A 392 -20.15 -6.22 2.35
N ALA A 393 -19.19 -6.75 3.11
CA ALA A 393 -17.99 -6.01 3.46
C ALA A 393 -17.21 -5.57 2.20
N ALA A 394 -16.41 -4.51 2.34
CA ALA A 394 -15.46 -4.00 1.35
C ALA A 394 -14.19 -4.86 1.27
N ILE A 395 -14.36 -6.17 1.06
CA ILE A 395 -13.29 -7.18 0.99
C ILE A 395 -13.71 -8.29 0.02
N ASP A 396 -12.73 -8.98 -0.57
CA ASP A 396 -12.98 -10.13 -1.43
C ASP A 396 -13.76 -11.26 -0.69
N PRO A 397 -14.78 -11.88 -1.31
CA PRO A 397 -15.57 -12.96 -0.70
C PRO A 397 -14.79 -14.23 -0.31
N VAL A 398 -13.53 -14.37 -0.70
CA VAL A 398 -12.65 -15.42 -0.18
C VAL A 398 -12.50 -15.30 1.34
N PHE A 399 -12.53 -14.07 1.87
CA PHE A 399 -12.44 -13.78 3.30
C PHE A 399 -13.81 -13.83 3.96
N ASN A 400 -13.86 -14.38 5.17
CA ASN A 400 -15.03 -14.27 6.03
C ASN A 400 -14.92 -12.98 6.85
N ALA A 401 -15.93 -12.13 6.80
CA ALA A 401 -15.99 -10.89 7.59
C ALA A 401 -17.15 -10.95 8.58
N ALA A 402 -16.84 -10.73 9.86
CA ALA A 402 -17.84 -10.69 10.92
C ALA A 402 -18.85 -9.57 10.70
N GLN A 403 -20.13 -9.92 10.85
CA GLN A 403 -21.22 -8.95 10.88
C GLN A 403 -21.36 -8.35 12.27
N ILE A 404 -21.62 -7.05 12.32
CA ILE A 404 -21.90 -6.31 13.54
C ILE A 404 -23.24 -5.57 13.40
N THR A 405 -23.74 -5.07 14.52
CA THR A 405 -24.77 -4.03 14.52
C THR A 405 -24.06 -2.68 14.68
N ASN A 406 -24.23 -1.77 13.72
CA ASN A 406 -23.61 -0.45 13.79
C ASN A 406 -24.38 0.49 14.75
N GLU A 407 -23.90 1.71 14.86
CA GLU A 407 -24.40 2.74 15.77
C GLU A 407 -25.84 3.18 15.45
N ALA A 408 -26.29 2.98 14.21
CA ALA A 408 -27.67 3.23 13.78
C ALA A 408 -28.63 2.05 14.10
N GLY A 409 -28.10 0.91 14.56
CA GLY A 409 -28.88 -0.31 14.77
C GLY A 409 -28.99 -1.21 13.53
N ASP A 410 -28.27 -0.89 12.46
CA ASP A 410 -28.32 -1.62 11.19
C ASP A 410 -27.24 -2.71 11.13
N ALA A 411 -27.48 -3.72 10.28
CA ALA A 411 -26.47 -4.73 9.98
C ALA A 411 -25.31 -4.12 9.19
N ASP A 412 -24.09 -4.42 9.63
CA ASP A 412 -22.86 -3.87 9.07
C ASP A 412 -21.69 -4.84 9.26
N TYR A 413 -20.46 -4.39 8.94
CA TYR A 413 -19.24 -5.15 9.10
C TYR A 413 -18.21 -4.40 9.96
N ALA A 414 -17.33 -5.17 10.59
CA ALA A 414 -16.36 -4.65 11.54
C ALA A 414 -15.30 -3.72 10.91
N CYS A 415 -14.71 -2.89 11.76
CA CYS A 415 -13.43 -2.27 11.49
C CYS A 415 -12.31 -3.19 12.02
N TYR A 416 -11.16 -3.20 11.34
CA TYR A 416 -10.02 -4.01 11.75
C TYR A 416 -8.87 -3.13 12.24
N TRP A 417 -8.31 -3.51 13.38
CA TRP A 417 -7.11 -2.87 13.91
C TRP A 417 -5.90 -3.10 13.01
N SER A 418 -5.05 -2.09 12.92
CA SER A 418 -3.67 -2.24 12.48
C SER A 418 -2.70 -2.13 13.65
N GLY A 419 -1.48 -2.61 13.46
CA GLY A 419 -0.37 -2.38 14.40
C GLY A 419 0.16 -0.95 14.39
N SER A 420 -0.31 -0.11 13.48
CA SER A 420 0.19 1.25 13.27
C SER A 420 -0.47 2.25 14.21
N THR A 421 0.33 2.94 15.02
CA THR A 421 -0.13 4.06 15.84
C THR A 421 -0.43 5.28 14.96
N HIS A 422 -1.53 5.99 15.21
CA HIS A 422 -1.83 7.25 14.53
C HIS A 422 -1.44 8.42 15.44
N ALA A 423 -0.25 8.96 15.22
CA ALA A 423 0.32 9.97 16.10
C ALA A 423 -0.30 11.36 15.87
N ASN A 424 -0.54 12.11 16.95
CA ASN A 424 -1.10 13.46 16.88
C ASN A 424 -0.29 14.52 17.66
N TRP A 425 -0.63 15.79 17.45
CA TRP A 425 0.03 16.95 18.03
C TRP A 425 -0.44 17.22 19.47
N THR A 426 -0.19 16.27 20.36
CA THR A 426 -0.51 16.41 21.79
C THR A 426 0.66 15.96 22.66
N LEU A 427 0.53 16.13 23.99
CA LEU A 427 1.49 15.60 24.96
C LEU A 427 1.50 14.07 25.02
N ARG A 428 0.52 13.41 24.40
CA ARG A 428 0.34 11.96 24.36
C ARG A 428 0.09 11.52 22.92
N PRO A 429 1.12 11.64 22.06
CA PRO A 429 0.93 11.57 20.62
C PRO A 429 0.34 10.23 20.17
N GLY A 430 0.64 9.13 20.85
CA GLY A 430 0.28 7.78 20.39
C GLY A 430 -0.98 7.18 21.01
N ALA A 431 -1.89 7.99 21.56
CA ALA A 431 -3.09 7.50 22.25
C ALA A 431 -4.11 6.85 21.30
N SER A 432 -3.93 6.98 19.98
CA SER A 432 -4.79 6.39 18.95
C SER A 432 -4.01 5.44 18.05
N ALA A 433 -4.68 4.39 17.59
CA ALA A 433 -4.17 3.48 16.56
C ALA A 433 -5.01 3.60 15.29
N ALA A 434 -4.44 3.25 14.15
CA ALA A 434 -5.14 3.25 12.88
C ALA A 434 -5.97 1.96 12.70
N TYR A 435 -7.14 2.09 12.07
CA TYR A 435 -7.99 0.98 11.64
C TYR A 435 -8.49 1.20 10.22
N VAL A 436 -8.89 0.12 9.56
CA VAL A 436 -9.61 0.17 8.27
C VAL A 436 -11.04 -0.31 8.46
N ALA A 437 -12.01 0.44 7.93
CA ALA A 437 -13.42 0.12 7.99
C ALA A 437 -13.82 -0.78 6.80
N PHE A 438 -14.20 -2.04 7.05
CA PHE A 438 -14.71 -2.93 6.01
C PHE A 438 -16.25 -2.86 5.89
N GLY A 439 -16.91 -2.30 6.90
CA GLY A 439 -18.30 -1.82 6.85
C GLY A 439 -18.39 -0.32 6.67
N ARG A 440 -19.56 0.28 6.92
CA ARG A 440 -19.74 1.75 6.85
C ARG A 440 -18.85 2.45 7.88
N ALA A 441 -18.26 3.58 7.48
CA ALA A 441 -17.46 4.41 8.37
C ALA A 441 -18.35 5.49 8.98
N MET A 442 -18.96 5.14 10.10
CA MET A 442 -20.09 5.87 10.69
C MET A 442 -19.67 7.18 11.36
N GLY A 443 -20.57 8.16 11.31
CA GLY A 443 -20.47 9.43 12.00
C GLY A 443 -21.85 10.01 12.34
N TYR A 444 -21.91 10.87 13.34
CA TYR A 444 -23.14 11.48 13.84
C TYR A 444 -23.33 12.90 13.28
N MET A 445 -24.18 13.04 12.25
CA MET A 445 -24.54 14.33 11.63
C MET A 445 -26.06 14.51 11.63
N ASP A 446 -26.62 14.83 12.81
CA ASP A 446 -28.07 14.78 13.10
C ASP A 446 -28.70 13.38 12.99
N GLY A 447 -27.85 12.36 13.10
CA GLY A 447 -28.15 10.95 12.99
C GLY A 447 -26.91 10.16 12.57
N TRP A 448 -26.87 8.87 12.90
CA TRP A 448 -25.79 7.98 12.47
C TRP A 448 -25.89 7.70 10.98
N ILE A 449 -24.84 8.05 10.24
CA ILE A 449 -24.73 7.86 8.78
C ILE A 449 -23.31 7.47 8.39
N ASP A 450 -23.12 6.87 7.21
CA ASP A 450 -21.80 6.65 6.63
C ASP A 450 -21.20 8.00 6.19
N VAL A 451 -20.15 8.47 6.88
CA VAL A 451 -19.52 9.77 6.60
C VAL A 451 -18.19 9.65 5.85
N HIS A 452 -17.55 8.47 5.86
CA HIS A 452 -16.26 8.25 5.18
C HIS A 452 -16.24 7.09 4.19
N GLY A 453 -17.22 6.19 4.16
CA GLY A 453 -17.30 5.08 3.22
C GLY A 453 -16.62 3.80 3.71
N ALA A 454 -17.15 2.65 3.30
CA ALA A 454 -16.50 1.35 3.47
C ALA A 454 -15.22 1.28 2.63
N GLY A 455 -14.09 1.03 3.29
CA GLY A 455 -12.73 1.15 2.75
C GLY A 455 -11.97 2.39 3.26
N ALA A 456 -12.59 3.21 4.11
CA ALA A 456 -11.90 4.30 4.80
C ALA A 456 -10.89 3.78 5.82
N GLN A 457 -9.80 4.52 5.98
CA GLN A 457 -8.82 4.33 7.04
C GLN A 457 -8.92 5.49 8.01
N ARG A 458 -9.13 5.16 9.29
CA ARG A 458 -9.35 6.10 10.37
C ARG A 458 -8.49 5.70 11.57
N SER A 459 -8.75 6.32 12.71
CA SER A 459 -8.06 6.07 13.96
C SER A 459 -9.03 6.13 15.13
N ASP A 460 -8.85 5.26 16.11
CA ASP A 460 -9.61 5.23 17.35
C ASP A 460 -8.65 5.31 18.55
N PRO A 461 -9.10 5.79 19.73
CA PRO A 461 -8.35 5.63 20.98
C PRO A 461 -8.03 4.16 21.23
N LYS A 462 -6.83 3.87 21.72
CA LYS A 462 -6.37 2.49 21.99
C LYS A 462 -7.09 1.83 23.16
N ALA A 463 -7.49 2.64 24.14
CA ALA A 463 -8.21 2.24 25.34
C ALA A 463 -9.24 3.31 25.75
N GLY A 464 -10.15 2.94 26.66
CA GLY A 464 -11.21 3.80 27.18
C GLY A 464 -12.58 3.13 27.10
N ASP A 465 -13.63 3.94 27.21
CA ASP A 465 -15.03 3.49 27.13
C ASP A 465 -15.73 4.15 25.91
N PRO A 466 -16.27 3.37 24.95
CA PRO A 466 -17.02 3.92 23.82
C PRO A 466 -18.24 4.74 24.25
N ASP A 467 -18.82 4.44 25.42
CA ASP A 467 -19.97 5.18 25.96
C ASP A 467 -19.63 6.64 26.31
N ASP A 468 -18.34 6.99 26.42
CA ASP A 468 -17.89 8.38 26.57
C ASP A 468 -18.07 9.22 25.28
N TYR A 469 -18.37 8.57 24.15
CA TYR A 469 -18.54 9.18 22.83
C TYR A 469 -19.92 8.89 22.23
N PRO A 470 -21.03 9.24 22.91
CA PRO A 470 -22.39 8.86 22.48
C PRO A 470 -22.81 9.48 21.13
N LEU A 471 -22.10 10.51 20.66
CA LEU A 471 -22.29 11.20 19.39
C LEU A 471 -21.01 11.18 18.53
N GLY A 472 -20.10 10.26 18.83
CA GLY A 472 -18.79 10.19 18.21
C GLY A 472 -17.88 11.38 18.53
N HIS A 473 -16.85 11.57 17.72
CA HIS A 473 -15.81 12.57 17.93
C HIS A 473 -15.45 13.34 16.64
N GLY A 474 -15.09 14.61 16.80
CA GLY A 474 -14.69 15.48 15.70
C GLY A 474 -15.85 16.08 14.89
N PRO A 475 -15.55 16.80 13.79
CA PRO A 475 -16.53 17.62 13.08
C PRO A 475 -17.71 16.85 12.46
N GLN A 476 -17.53 15.57 12.18
CA GLN A 476 -18.54 14.68 11.57
C GLN A 476 -19.11 13.68 12.58
N GLY A 477 -18.73 13.81 13.87
CA GLY A 477 -19.15 12.90 14.93
C GLY A 477 -18.72 11.46 14.67
N ASP A 478 -17.49 11.25 14.21
CA ASP A 478 -16.98 9.93 13.82
C ASP A 478 -17.17 8.92 14.97
N ALA A 479 -17.72 7.75 14.67
CA ALA A 479 -17.93 6.71 15.66
C ALA A 479 -16.59 6.32 16.32
N VAL A 480 -16.59 6.27 17.65
CA VAL A 480 -15.44 5.84 18.45
C VAL A 480 -15.80 4.48 19.05
N ARG A 481 -15.18 3.42 18.55
CA ARG A 481 -15.50 2.05 18.95
C ARG A 481 -14.55 1.51 19.99
N ILE A 482 -13.26 1.89 19.94
CA ILE A 482 -12.14 1.41 20.80
C ILE A 482 -11.89 -0.10 20.66
N TYR A 483 -12.94 -0.90 20.62
CA TYR A 483 -12.94 -2.32 20.36
C TYR A 483 -13.13 -2.56 18.86
N ASN A 484 -12.06 -2.96 18.18
CA ASN A 484 -12.07 -3.33 16.77
C ASN A 484 -11.62 -4.79 16.59
N PHE A 485 -11.95 -5.39 15.45
CA PHE A 485 -11.63 -6.80 15.17
C PHE A 485 -10.19 -6.93 14.65
N VAL A 486 -9.71 -8.17 14.57
CA VAL A 486 -8.34 -8.48 14.11
C VAL A 486 -8.39 -9.48 12.96
N ARG A 487 -7.58 -9.26 11.93
CA ARG A 487 -7.26 -10.26 10.90
C ARG A 487 -5.76 -10.44 10.88
N LEU A 488 -5.30 -11.70 10.98
CA LEU A 488 -3.89 -12.01 11.05
C LEU A 488 -3.25 -11.97 9.67
N VAL A 489 -2.02 -11.49 9.61
CA VAL A 489 -1.16 -11.56 8.42
C VAL A 489 0.19 -12.18 8.78
N ARG A 490 0.85 -12.75 7.78
CA ARG A 490 2.25 -13.20 7.80
C ARG A 490 2.79 -13.13 6.37
N ASP A 491 4.08 -13.35 6.20
CA ASP A 491 4.66 -13.54 4.86
C ASP A 491 4.41 -14.97 4.38
N ALA A 492 4.07 -15.13 3.10
CA ALA A 492 3.94 -16.43 2.45
C ALA A 492 5.33 -17.03 2.19
N GLN A 493 5.48 -18.34 2.40
CA GLN A 493 6.75 -19.07 2.23
C GLN A 493 6.92 -19.66 0.83
#